data_AF-A0A843YM45-F1
#
_entry.id   AF-A0A843YM45-F1
#
_cell.length_a   1.000
_cell.length_b   1.000
_cell.length_c   1.000
_cell.angle_alpha   90.00
_cell.angle_beta   90.00
_cell.angle_gamma   90.00
#
_symmetry.space_group_name_H-M   'P 1'
#
loop_
_entity.id
_entity.type
_entity.pdbx_description
1 polymer ?
#
loop_
_entity_poly.entity_id
_entity_poly.type
_entity_poly.pdbx_seq_one_letter_code
_entity_poly.pdbx_strand_id
1 'polypeptide(L)'
;MVLNLLAGLFLIAASFALQIHDVEFNGYVSGEKLAGFPVAATYSKQVGYVWAPNWAITGLLLLPLALVNLLLAIREIERLLRELVSSGMLRRKDFSPADPDLVIAKWRDMARPWALIGLGVAVSSGLYIGLFDFWPVVLEWLWMEPSEHQKRFVDLQDPVGFIHPLHEFDWSVAATFDGALISTTANAIFGFAAYFLIAIVGMGIVFGAFIFLCSFSAFFSETMRHELDLILVPDLGSDDSRCGFERFESFFHHLILAAIFTGTMAVAMHLQNVFLRSTEDETIIDMVFGGAIAIFQKDFTKLSIEDFTTFLRSMNDVVDLSDYTLSLQTYAAPIVLFMIGAITFSCLWLWLRRAAIDGRLIYRNNPSLSDEESDKLDEMDIWPIGWMSLDLLISVGVVVFLSLWFVNFVSLVLLYFAVKALAAILSAVWETVVRAVKRRRKRNDRKRGGS
;
A
#
# COMPACT_ATOMS: atom_id res chain seq x y z
N MET A 1 5.53 -13.39 -8.61
CA MET A 1 6.60 -12.79 -7.77
C MET A 1 7.89 -12.62 -8.55
N VAL A 2 8.59 -13.70 -8.88
CA VAL A 2 9.90 -13.64 -9.56
C VAL A 2 9.84 -12.80 -10.83
N LEU A 3 8.80 -12.99 -11.66
CA LEU A 3 8.66 -12.21 -12.90
C LEU A 3 8.53 -10.69 -12.67
N ASN A 4 7.74 -10.24 -11.68
CA ASN A 4 7.58 -8.80 -11.40
C ASN A 4 8.80 -8.19 -10.71
N LEU A 5 9.45 -8.91 -9.80
CA LEU A 5 10.70 -8.46 -9.22
C LEU A 5 11.80 -8.36 -10.28
N LEU A 6 11.90 -9.37 -11.16
CA LEU A 6 12.81 -9.34 -12.30
C LEU A 6 12.46 -8.22 -13.28
N ALA A 7 11.17 -7.92 -13.49
CA ALA A 7 10.75 -6.79 -14.30
C ALA A 7 11.18 -5.45 -13.68
N GLY A 8 11.01 -5.26 -12.38
CA GLY A 8 11.49 -4.07 -11.67
C GLY A 8 13.02 -3.92 -11.74
N LEU A 9 13.76 -5.01 -11.49
CA LEU A 9 15.22 -5.03 -11.63
C LEU A 9 15.67 -4.76 -13.07
N PHE A 10 14.96 -5.32 -14.05
CA PHE A 10 15.22 -5.09 -15.47
C PHE A 10 15.00 -3.62 -15.84
N LEU A 11 13.90 -3.00 -15.39
CA LEU A 11 13.64 -1.58 -15.64
C LEU A 11 14.70 -0.69 -15.01
N ILE A 12 15.16 -1.01 -13.79
CA ILE A 12 16.29 -0.29 -13.17
C ILE A 12 17.55 -0.45 -14.03
N ALA A 13 17.94 -1.67 -14.38
CA ALA A 13 19.14 -1.90 -15.18
C ALA A 13 19.06 -1.23 -16.57
N ALA A 14 17.89 -1.28 -17.22
CA ALA A 14 17.63 -0.60 -18.48
C ALA A 14 17.72 0.92 -18.33
N SER A 15 17.24 1.50 -17.23
CA SER A 15 17.34 2.94 -16.98
C SER A 15 18.79 3.43 -16.88
N PHE A 16 19.71 2.61 -16.36
CA PHE A 16 21.14 2.90 -16.39
C PHE A 16 21.72 2.83 -17.81
N ALA A 17 21.39 1.78 -18.56
CA ALA A 17 21.88 1.61 -19.94
C ALA A 17 21.40 2.73 -20.87
N LEU A 18 20.21 3.27 -20.62
CA LEU A 18 19.61 4.36 -21.40
C LEU A 18 19.91 5.75 -20.85
N GLN A 19 20.65 5.87 -19.75
CA GLN A 19 20.95 7.14 -19.06
C GLN A 19 19.69 7.91 -18.58
N ILE A 20 18.60 7.20 -18.29
CA ILE A 20 17.32 7.76 -17.79
C ILE A 20 17.22 7.67 -16.25
N HIS A 21 18.14 6.93 -15.61
CA HIS A 21 18.13 6.65 -14.17
C HIS A 21 18.25 7.90 -13.26
N ASP A 22 19.10 8.86 -13.63
CA ASP A 22 19.47 10.04 -12.84
C ASP A 22 19.53 11.26 -13.74
N VAL A 23 18.36 11.78 -14.10
CA VAL A 23 18.20 12.92 -15.00
C VAL A 23 17.85 14.15 -14.18
N GLU A 24 18.45 15.27 -14.54
CA GLU A 24 18.17 16.57 -13.95
C GLU A 24 17.32 17.42 -14.90
N PHE A 25 16.29 18.07 -14.35
CA PHE A 25 15.42 19.00 -15.06
C PHE A 25 15.71 20.43 -14.62
N ASN A 26 16.13 21.28 -15.56
CA ASN A 26 16.57 22.65 -15.33
C ASN A 26 15.53 23.71 -15.76
N GLY A 27 14.28 23.29 -16.04
CA GLY A 27 13.22 24.19 -16.47
C GLY A 27 13.10 24.38 -17.99
N TYR A 28 13.92 23.70 -18.78
CA TYR A 28 13.89 23.79 -20.24
C TYR A 28 13.42 22.47 -20.87
N VAL A 29 12.50 22.60 -21.82
CA VAL A 29 11.97 21.49 -22.62
C VAL A 29 12.09 21.88 -24.08
N SER A 30 12.81 21.08 -24.87
CA SER A 30 13.09 21.35 -26.28
C SER A 30 13.68 22.74 -26.54
N GLY A 31 14.56 23.22 -25.65
CA GLY A 31 15.16 24.56 -25.72
C GLY A 31 14.26 25.71 -25.26
N GLU A 32 13.01 25.44 -24.87
CA GLU A 32 12.08 26.47 -24.38
C GLU A 32 11.95 26.45 -22.87
N LYS A 33 12.01 27.64 -22.25
CA LYS A 33 11.88 27.80 -20.81
C LYS A 33 10.41 27.71 -20.38
N LEU A 34 10.12 26.84 -19.42
CA LEU A 34 8.79 26.76 -18.82
C LEU A 34 8.49 27.98 -17.93
N ALA A 35 7.27 28.51 -18.05
CA ALA A 35 6.76 29.57 -17.19
C ALA A 35 6.64 29.07 -15.74
N GLY A 36 7.02 29.90 -14.77
CA GLY A 36 6.92 29.57 -13.34
C GLY A 36 8.06 28.72 -12.78
N PHE A 37 8.99 28.23 -13.60
CA PHE A 37 10.19 27.54 -13.08
C PHE A 37 11.20 28.55 -12.49
N PRO A 38 11.88 28.24 -11.36
CA PRO A 38 12.84 29.13 -10.72
C PRO A 38 13.92 29.66 -11.68
N VAL A 39 14.33 30.92 -11.49
CA VAL A 39 15.26 31.64 -12.39
C VAL A 39 16.73 31.47 -11.97
N ALA A 40 17.01 30.79 -10.86
CA ALA A 40 18.39 30.61 -10.38
C ALA A 40 19.20 29.78 -11.40
N ALA A 41 20.35 30.32 -11.84
CA ALA A 41 21.20 29.74 -12.88
C ALA A 41 21.77 28.35 -12.54
N THR A 42 21.62 27.89 -11.30
CA THR A 42 22.12 26.61 -10.78
C THR A 42 21.01 25.67 -10.30
N TYR A 43 19.74 26.05 -10.40
CA TYR A 43 18.65 25.23 -9.89
C TYR A 43 18.26 24.14 -10.90
N SER A 44 18.27 22.90 -10.43
CA SER A 44 17.83 21.73 -11.19
C SER A 44 17.13 20.72 -10.29
N LYS A 45 16.12 20.03 -10.83
CA LYS A 45 15.39 18.98 -10.14
C LYS A 45 15.86 17.60 -10.55
N GLN A 46 16.10 16.73 -9.59
CA GLN A 46 16.37 15.33 -9.85
C GLN A 46 15.07 14.58 -10.16
N VAL A 47 14.88 14.19 -11.43
CA VAL A 47 13.64 13.56 -11.92
C VAL A 47 13.87 12.22 -12.63
N GLY A 48 15.07 11.66 -12.50
CA GLY A 48 15.43 10.36 -13.06
C GLY A 48 14.61 9.19 -12.52
N TYR A 49 14.54 8.11 -13.29
CA TYR A 49 13.68 6.96 -13.00
C TYR A 49 13.93 6.34 -11.62
N VAL A 50 15.19 6.24 -11.20
CA VAL A 50 15.56 5.63 -9.91
C VAL A 50 15.14 6.50 -8.72
N TRP A 51 15.02 7.80 -8.96
CA TRP A 51 14.63 8.79 -7.95
C TRP A 51 13.13 9.06 -7.91
N ALA A 52 12.37 8.53 -8.86
CA ALA A 52 10.92 8.59 -8.88
C ALA A 52 10.32 7.41 -8.07
N PRO A 53 9.92 7.60 -6.80
CA PRO A 53 9.51 6.51 -5.91
C PRO A 53 8.23 5.83 -6.39
N ASN A 54 7.34 6.58 -7.04
CA ASN A 54 6.13 6.04 -7.67
C ASN A 54 6.43 5.03 -8.79
N TRP A 55 7.63 5.05 -9.37
CA TRP A 55 8.09 4.15 -10.42
C TRP A 55 9.09 3.11 -9.91
N ALA A 56 10.29 3.54 -9.48
CA ALA A 56 11.36 2.61 -9.11
C ALA A 56 11.04 1.81 -7.84
N ILE A 57 10.64 2.49 -6.76
CA ILE A 57 10.32 1.82 -5.49
C ILE A 57 9.05 0.97 -5.64
N THR A 58 8.04 1.50 -6.33
CA THR A 58 6.82 0.76 -6.66
C THR A 58 7.13 -0.51 -7.47
N GLY A 59 7.83 -0.39 -8.59
CA GLY A 59 8.11 -1.49 -9.50
C GLY A 59 9.05 -2.54 -8.91
N LEU A 60 10.05 -2.12 -8.14
CA LEU A 60 11.02 -3.03 -7.54
C LEU A 60 10.48 -3.74 -6.29
N LEU A 61 9.76 -3.02 -5.44
CA LEU A 61 9.46 -3.48 -4.08
C LEU A 61 7.95 -3.54 -3.79
N LEU A 62 7.24 -2.40 -3.87
CA LEU A 62 5.88 -2.32 -3.32
C LEU A 62 4.88 -3.17 -4.10
N LEU A 63 4.90 -3.10 -5.43
CA LEU A 63 3.99 -3.87 -6.28
C LEU A 63 4.26 -5.38 -6.18
N PRO A 64 5.51 -5.89 -6.29
CA PRO A 64 5.79 -7.31 -6.06
C PRO A 64 5.31 -7.80 -4.68
N LEU A 65 5.53 -7.03 -3.62
CA LEU A 65 5.10 -7.39 -2.26
C LEU A 65 3.58 -7.39 -2.10
N ALA A 66 2.89 -6.40 -2.67
CA ALA A 66 1.43 -6.36 -2.70
C ALA A 66 0.86 -7.58 -3.41
N LEU A 67 1.37 -7.91 -4.60
CA LEU A 67 0.93 -9.05 -5.40
C LEU A 67 1.20 -10.39 -4.72
N VAL A 68 2.36 -10.56 -4.08
CA VAL A 68 2.66 -11.77 -3.30
C VAL A 68 1.63 -11.97 -2.21
N ASN A 69 1.34 -10.93 -1.44
CA ASN A 69 0.38 -11.01 -0.36
C ASN A 69 -1.04 -11.26 -0.88
N LEU A 70 -1.46 -10.63 -1.98
CA LEU A 70 -2.76 -10.93 -2.60
C LEU A 70 -2.86 -12.38 -3.08
N LEU A 71 -1.82 -12.91 -3.72
CA LEU A 71 -1.79 -14.31 -4.18
C LEU A 71 -1.77 -15.30 -3.02
N LEU A 72 -1.05 -14.97 -1.94
CA LEU A 72 -1.08 -15.77 -0.71
C LEU A 72 -2.48 -15.75 -0.12
N ALA A 73 -3.12 -14.59 0.06
CA ALA A 73 -4.49 -14.48 0.53
C ALA A 73 -5.47 -15.30 -0.35
N ILE A 74 -5.33 -15.26 -1.68
CA ILE A 74 -6.15 -16.06 -2.59
C ILE A 74 -5.92 -17.56 -2.39
N ARG A 75 -4.65 -18.00 -2.28
CA ARG A 75 -4.30 -19.40 -2.03
C ARG A 75 -4.84 -19.89 -0.68
N GLU A 76 -4.85 -19.02 0.32
CA GLU A 76 -5.33 -19.30 1.67
C GLU A 76 -6.82 -19.64 1.70
N ILE A 77 -7.63 -19.14 0.75
CA ILE A 77 -9.08 -19.40 0.72
C ILE A 77 -9.39 -20.90 0.66
N GLU A 78 -8.81 -21.62 -0.29
CA GLU A 78 -9.11 -23.05 -0.45
C GLU A 78 -8.61 -23.87 0.74
N ARG A 79 -7.42 -23.53 1.26
CA ARG A 79 -6.88 -24.16 2.48
C ARG A 79 -7.84 -23.96 3.64
N LEU A 80 -8.29 -22.72 3.85
CA LEU A 80 -9.17 -22.37 4.94
C LEU A 80 -10.52 -23.07 4.83
N LEU A 81 -11.15 -23.09 3.65
CA LEU A 81 -12.41 -23.80 3.46
C LEU A 81 -12.30 -25.29 3.80
N ARG A 82 -11.20 -25.95 3.41
CA ARG A 82 -10.93 -27.35 3.79
C ARG A 82 -10.77 -27.50 5.30
N GLU A 83 -10.03 -26.59 5.92
CA GLU A 83 -9.80 -26.61 7.38
C GLU A 83 -11.11 -26.44 8.14
N LEU A 84 -11.94 -25.47 7.76
CA LEU A 84 -13.25 -25.23 8.38
C LEU A 84 -14.18 -26.44 8.27
N VAL A 85 -14.16 -27.16 7.15
CA VAL A 85 -14.92 -28.41 7.01
C VAL A 85 -14.34 -29.51 7.90
N SER A 86 -13.01 -29.69 7.88
CA SER A 86 -12.33 -30.75 8.65
C SER A 86 -12.43 -30.58 10.16
N SER A 87 -12.51 -29.33 10.65
CA SER A 87 -12.73 -29.02 12.07
C SER A 87 -14.21 -29.02 12.46
N GLY A 88 -15.12 -29.32 11.52
CA GLY A 88 -16.55 -29.30 11.78
C GLY A 88 -17.12 -27.89 12.01
N MET A 89 -16.40 -26.83 11.66
CA MET A 89 -16.90 -25.46 11.73
C MET A 89 -17.85 -25.15 10.57
N LEU A 90 -17.57 -25.66 9.36
CA LEU A 90 -18.46 -25.51 8.22
C LEU A 90 -19.27 -26.78 8.05
N ARG A 91 -20.57 -26.71 8.31
CA ARG A 91 -21.50 -27.84 8.32
C ARG A 91 -22.72 -27.54 7.46
N ARG A 92 -23.53 -28.56 7.21
CA ARG A 92 -24.89 -28.35 6.69
C ARG A 92 -25.82 -27.81 7.77
N LYS A 93 -26.95 -27.20 7.40
CA LYS A 93 -27.94 -26.67 8.37
C LYS A 93 -28.49 -27.73 9.32
N ASP A 94 -28.52 -29.00 8.90
CA ASP A 94 -28.90 -30.15 9.73
C ASP A 94 -27.75 -30.65 10.65
N PHE A 95 -26.65 -29.90 10.75
CA PHE A 95 -25.41 -30.26 11.44
C PHE A 95 -24.70 -31.50 10.88
N SER A 96 -25.09 -32.06 9.74
CA SER A 96 -24.31 -33.11 9.11
C SER A 96 -22.98 -32.56 8.55
N PRO A 97 -21.93 -33.39 8.42
CA PRO A 97 -20.67 -32.96 7.84
C PRO A 97 -20.84 -32.42 6.41
N ALA A 98 -20.21 -31.28 6.12
CA ALA A 98 -20.12 -30.79 4.75
C ALA A 98 -19.06 -31.59 3.97
N ASP A 99 -19.25 -31.73 2.66
CA ASP A 99 -18.24 -32.29 1.78
C ASP A 99 -17.26 -31.17 1.36
N PRO A 100 -15.95 -31.29 1.68
CA PRO A 100 -14.98 -30.24 1.40
C PRO A 100 -14.83 -29.95 -0.09
N ASP A 101 -14.91 -30.97 -0.96
CA ASP A 101 -14.73 -30.77 -2.39
C ASP A 101 -15.96 -30.11 -3.01
N LEU A 102 -17.15 -30.43 -2.51
CA LEU A 102 -18.39 -29.74 -2.90
C LEU A 102 -18.38 -28.27 -2.48
N VAL A 103 -17.96 -27.97 -1.24
CA VAL A 103 -17.84 -26.59 -0.73
C VAL A 103 -16.92 -25.75 -1.62
N ILE A 104 -15.75 -26.29 -1.97
CA ILE A 104 -14.78 -25.59 -2.81
C ILE A 104 -15.30 -25.42 -4.23
N ALA A 105 -15.95 -26.44 -4.81
CA ALA A 105 -16.56 -26.34 -6.13
C ALA A 105 -17.61 -25.22 -6.17
N LYS A 106 -18.47 -25.13 -5.14
CA LYS A 106 -19.48 -24.07 -5.01
C LYS A 106 -18.85 -22.68 -4.86
N TRP A 107 -17.82 -22.54 -4.02
CA TRP A 107 -17.10 -21.27 -3.93
C TRP A 107 -16.47 -20.88 -5.26
N ARG A 108 -15.81 -21.81 -5.98
CA ARG A 108 -15.21 -21.54 -7.29
C ARG A 108 -16.24 -21.12 -8.33
N ASP A 109 -17.40 -21.78 -8.39
CA ASP A 109 -18.49 -21.39 -9.28
C ASP A 109 -18.98 -19.97 -8.99
N MET A 110 -19.12 -19.62 -7.72
CA MET A 110 -19.48 -18.27 -7.28
C MET A 110 -18.37 -17.24 -7.52
N ALA A 111 -17.10 -17.64 -7.45
CA ALA A 111 -15.96 -16.76 -7.67
C ALA A 111 -15.77 -16.39 -9.14
N ARG A 112 -16.28 -17.18 -10.10
CA ARG A 112 -16.14 -16.92 -11.54
C ARG A 112 -16.67 -15.54 -11.98
N PRO A 113 -17.91 -15.13 -11.65
CA PRO A 113 -18.38 -13.77 -11.95
C PRO A 113 -17.46 -12.67 -11.41
N TRP A 114 -16.95 -12.83 -10.17
CA TRP A 114 -16.02 -11.87 -9.57
C TRP A 114 -14.68 -11.81 -10.30
N ALA A 115 -14.17 -12.96 -10.76
CA ALA A 115 -12.96 -13.02 -11.58
C ALA A 115 -13.16 -12.31 -12.94
N LEU A 116 -14.34 -12.47 -13.56
CA LEU A 116 -14.69 -11.78 -14.81
C LEU A 116 -14.83 -10.27 -14.61
N ILE A 117 -15.49 -9.83 -13.53
CA ILE A 117 -15.58 -8.40 -13.18
C ILE A 117 -14.18 -7.85 -12.91
N GLY A 118 -13.36 -8.57 -12.14
CA GLY A 118 -11.98 -8.19 -11.84
C GLY A 118 -11.12 -8.06 -13.09
N LEU A 119 -11.26 -8.99 -14.03
CA LEU A 119 -10.59 -8.91 -15.34
C LEU A 119 -11.08 -7.71 -16.16
N GLY A 120 -12.40 -7.47 -16.18
CA GLY A 120 -12.99 -6.33 -16.87
C GLY A 120 -12.47 -4.99 -16.33
N VAL A 121 -12.35 -4.87 -15.00
CA VAL A 121 -11.77 -3.69 -14.34
C VAL A 121 -10.27 -3.59 -14.63
N ALA A 122 -9.52 -4.69 -14.57
CA ALA A 122 -8.09 -4.68 -14.89
C ALA A 122 -7.82 -4.18 -16.33
N VAL A 123 -8.60 -4.65 -17.30
CA VAL A 123 -8.50 -4.24 -18.71
C VAL A 123 -8.93 -2.78 -18.89
N SER A 124 -10.04 -2.35 -18.29
CA SER A 124 -10.52 -0.97 -18.42
C SER A 124 -9.57 0.04 -17.76
N SER A 125 -9.03 -0.29 -16.58
CA SER A 125 -7.98 0.52 -15.94
C SER A 125 -6.71 0.58 -16.78
N GLY A 126 -6.30 -0.53 -17.38
CA GLY A 126 -5.16 -0.57 -18.30
C GLY A 126 -5.33 0.31 -19.53
N LEU A 127 -6.52 0.25 -20.15
CA LEU A 127 -6.87 1.12 -21.28
C LEU A 127 -6.95 2.59 -20.85
N TYR A 128 -7.50 2.86 -19.67
CA TYR A 128 -7.56 4.22 -19.13
C TYR A 128 -6.17 4.81 -18.94
N ILE A 129 -5.26 4.09 -18.28
CA ILE A 129 -3.86 4.51 -18.10
C ILE A 129 -3.17 4.68 -19.46
N GLY A 130 -3.37 3.75 -20.39
CA GLY A 130 -2.76 3.86 -21.72
C GLY A 130 -3.20 5.10 -22.51
N LEU A 131 -4.49 5.42 -22.50
CA LEU A 131 -5.08 6.48 -23.32
C LEU A 131 -5.09 7.86 -22.67
N PHE A 132 -5.30 7.91 -21.35
CA PHE A 132 -5.49 9.16 -20.61
C PHE A 132 -4.28 9.56 -19.75
N ASP A 133 -3.27 8.71 -19.64
CA ASP A 133 -2.07 9.00 -18.87
C ASP A 133 -0.82 8.85 -19.76
N PHE A 134 -0.47 7.63 -20.18
CA PHE A 134 0.72 7.37 -20.99
C PHE A 134 0.76 8.17 -22.29
N TRP A 135 -0.36 8.22 -23.04
CA TRP A 135 -0.41 8.96 -24.29
C TRP A 135 -0.12 10.46 -24.10
N PRO A 136 -0.90 11.22 -23.31
CA PRO A 136 -0.65 12.66 -23.13
C PRO A 136 0.63 12.96 -22.36
N VAL A 137 1.01 12.16 -21.35
CA VAL A 137 2.16 12.46 -20.48
C VAL A 137 3.49 12.08 -21.14
N VAL A 138 3.52 11.03 -21.97
CA VAL A 138 4.78 10.54 -22.56
C VAL A 138 4.82 10.78 -24.06
N LEU A 139 3.83 10.26 -24.80
CA LEU A 139 3.91 10.21 -26.26
C LEU A 139 3.73 11.58 -26.91
N GLU A 140 2.80 12.38 -26.40
CA GLU A 140 2.58 13.72 -26.94
C GLU A 140 3.82 14.61 -26.74
N TRP A 141 4.47 14.54 -25.58
CA TRP A 141 5.72 15.26 -25.32
C TRP A 141 6.91 14.80 -26.18
N LEU A 142 7.03 13.50 -26.44
CA LEU A 142 8.17 12.96 -27.22
C LEU A 142 8.00 13.14 -28.73
N TRP A 143 6.77 13.22 -29.25
CA TRP A 143 6.51 13.16 -30.70
C TRP A 143 5.65 14.28 -31.27
N MET A 144 4.96 15.08 -30.47
CA MET A 144 4.32 16.30 -30.99
C MET A 144 5.31 17.46 -31.01
N GLU A 145 5.18 18.37 -31.98
CA GLU A 145 5.98 19.58 -31.97
C GLU A 145 5.65 20.41 -30.71
N PRO A 146 6.65 20.96 -30.01
CA PRO A 146 6.45 21.76 -28.79
C PRO A 146 5.42 22.87 -28.96
N SER A 147 5.41 23.51 -30.14
CA SER A 147 4.47 24.60 -30.44
C SER A 147 3.02 24.13 -30.62
N GLU A 148 2.79 22.89 -31.07
CA GLU A 148 1.45 22.30 -31.19
C GLU A 148 0.95 21.79 -29.83
N HIS A 149 1.83 21.15 -29.06
CA HIS A 149 1.54 20.71 -27.71
C HIS A 149 1.16 21.89 -26.83
N GLN A 150 1.99 22.94 -26.82
CA GLN A 150 1.67 24.20 -26.15
C GLN A 150 0.32 24.74 -26.61
N LYS A 151 0.05 24.94 -27.90
CA LYS A 151 -1.27 25.43 -28.37
C LYS A 151 -2.45 24.61 -27.85
N ARG A 152 -2.32 23.28 -27.81
CA ARG A 152 -3.40 22.37 -27.38
C ARG A 152 -3.74 22.48 -25.89
N PHE A 153 -2.78 22.91 -25.06
CA PHE A 153 -2.93 23.10 -23.62
C PHE A 153 -2.91 24.60 -23.18
N VAL A 154 -2.53 25.53 -24.07
CA VAL A 154 -2.33 26.98 -23.84
C VAL A 154 -3.48 27.86 -24.37
N ASP A 155 -4.36 27.38 -25.25
CA ASP A 155 -5.53 28.16 -25.72
C ASP A 155 -6.62 28.41 -24.64
N LEU A 156 -6.32 28.12 -23.37
CA LEU A 156 -7.08 28.48 -22.18
C LEU A 156 -6.42 29.64 -21.41
N GLN A 157 -6.15 30.77 -22.05
CA GLN A 157 -5.83 32.10 -21.44
C GLN A 157 -4.68 32.24 -20.41
N ASP A 158 -4.11 31.17 -19.87
CA ASP A 158 -2.97 31.18 -18.95
C ASP A 158 -1.82 30.37 -19.56
N PRO A 159 -0.58 30.90 -19.56
CA PRO A 159 0.58 30.13 -19.97
C PRO A 159 0.68 28.89 -19.07
N VAL A 160 0.70 27.70 -19.71
CA VAL A 160 0.90 26.42 -19.03
C VAL A 160 2.17 26.52 -18.19
N GLY A 161 1.96 26.69 -16.88
CA GLY A 161 3.04 26.84 -15.91
C GLY A 161 3.60 25.49 -15.50
N PHE A 162 4.83 25.49 -15.00
CA PHE A 162 5.50 24.37 -14.36
C PHE A 162 4.64 23.63 -13.31
N ILE A 163 3.70 24.33 -12.68
CA ILE A 163 2.84 23.83 -11.60
C ILE A 163 1.56 23.14 -12.13
N HIS A 164 1.28 23.22 -13.44
CA HIS A 164 0.01 22.76 -14.00
C HIS A 164 -0.14 21.23 -13.91
N PRO A 165 -1.28 20.70 -13.40
CA PRO A 165 -1.40 19.30 -13.02
C PRO A 165 -1.36 18.30 -14.18
N LEU A 166 -1.68 18.74 -15.41
CA LEU A 166 -1.64 17.88 -16.60
C LEU A 166 -0.23 17.69 -17.17
N HIS A 167 0.79 18.31 -16.58
CA HIS A 167 2.17 18.17 -17.04
C HIS A 167 3.02 17.50 -15.96
N GLU A 168 3.72 16.45 -16.35
CA GLU A 168 4.68 15.74 -15.50
C GLU A 168 6.04 15.79 -16.20
N PHE A 169 6.95 16.60 -15.67
CA PHE A 169 8.31 16.76 -16.20
C PHE A 169 9.24 15.79 -15.49
N ASP A 170 9.22 14.52 -15.90
CA ASP A 170 10.03 13.47 -15.31
C ASP A 170 10.82 12.63 -16.33
N TRP A 171 11.45 11.56 -15.85
CA TRP A 171 12.22 10.60 -16.66
C TRP A 171 11.48 10.10 -17.91
N SER A 172 10.16 10.12 -17.94
CA SER A 172 9.36 9.63 -19.06
C SER A 172 9.51 10.51 -20.32
N VAL A 173 9.87 11.78 -20.14
CA VAL A 173 10.10 12.75 -21.22
C VAL A 173 11.53 13.30 -21.24
N ALA A 174 12.46 12.64 -20.54
CA ALA A 174 13.84 13.09 -20.36
C ALA A 174 14.60 13.40 -21.66
N ALA A 175 14.28 12.73 -22.77
CA ALA A 175 14.86 13.03 -24.08
C ALA A 175 14.55 14.45 -24.60
N THR A 176 13.58 15.14 -24.01
CA THR A 176 13.22 16.52 -24.35
C THR A 176 13.97 17.56 -23.53
N PHE A 177 14.70 17.17 -22.48
CA PHE A 177 15.39 18.13 -21.62
C PHE A 177 16.68 18.64 -22.26
N ASP A 178 17.03 19.89 -21.96
CA ASP A 178 18.24 20.50 -22.50
C ASP A 178 19.51 19.74 -22.06
N GLY A 179 20.35 19.39 -23.04
CA GLY A 179 21.59 18.66 -22.80
C GLY A 179 21.42 17.14 -22.59
N ALA A 180 20.19 16.61 -22.68
CA ALA A 180 19.96 15.17 -22.60
C ALA A 180 20.58 14.43 -23.78
N LEU A 181 21.33 13.35 -23.51
CA LEU A 181 21.91 12.46 -24.52
C LEU A 181 21.02 11.24 -24.82
N ILE A 182 19.74 11.33 -24.48
CA ILE A 182 18.78 10.22 -24.52
C ILE A 182 18.04 10.25 -25.87
N SER A 183 18.01 9.12 -26.57
CA SER A 183 17.20 8.99 -27.79
C SER A 183 15.70 9.04 -27.46
N THR A 184 14.94 9.89 -28.15
CA THR A 184 13.48 9.98 -28.06
C THR A 184 12.80 8.62 -28.20
N THR A 185 13.21 7.83 -29.20
CA THR A 185 12.64 6.49 -29.42
C THR A 185 12.98 5.53 -28.28
N ALA A 186 14.21 5.57 -27.76
CA ALA A 186 14.60 4.74 -26.63
C ALA A 186 13.83 5.12 -25.36
N ASN A 187 13.64 6.42 -25.11
CA ASN A 187 12.83 6.92 -24.00
C ASN A 187 11.37 6.48 -24.12
N ALA A 188 10.79 6.54 -25.32
CA ALA A 188 9.41 6.12 -25.55
C ALA A 188 9.22 4.61 -25.34
N ILE A 189 10.16 3.79 -25.81
CA ILE A 189 10.14 2.33 -25.59
C ILE A 189 10.28 2.01 -24.10
N PHE A 190 11.18 2.70 -23.40
CA PHE A 190 11.36 2.54 -21.95
C PHE A 190 10.11 2.96 -21.18
N GLY A 191 9.55 4.14 -21.51
CA GLY A 191 8.29 4.64 -20.97
C GLY A 191 7.16 3.64 -21.18
N PHE A 192 6.99 3.13 -22.40
CA PHE A 192 5.99 2.09 -22.69
C PHE A 192 6.19 0.85 -21.82
N ALA A 193 7.43 0.35 -21.68
CA ALA A 193 7.71 -0.83 -20.88
C ALA A 193 7.39 -0.60 -19.39
N ALA A 194 7.81 0.55 -18.83
CA ALA A 194 7.53 0.90 -17.44
C ALA A 194 6.02 1.05 -17.18
N TYR A 195 5.31 1.82 -18.00
CA TYR A 195 3.86 1.97 -17.91
C TYR A 195 3.13 0.64 -18.08
N PHE A 196 3.52 -0.17 -19.07
CA PHE A 196 2.89 -1.45 -19.32
C PHE A 196 3.06 -2.42 -18.15
N LEU A 197 4.28 -2.57 -17.64
CA LEU A 197 4.59 -3.55 -16.59
C LEU A 197 4.07 -3.11 -15.22
N ILE A 198 4.25 -1.85 -14.85
CA ILE A 198 3.96 -1.34 -13.50
C ILE A 198 2.53 -0.82 -13.42
N ALA A 199 2.18 0.14 -14.27
CA ALA A 199 0.89 0.84 -14.16
C ALA A 199 -0.26 0.01 -14.75
N ILE A 200 -0.11 -0.56 -15.94
CA ILE A 200 -1.18 -1.29 -16.63
C ILE A 200 -1.34 -2.70 -16.07
N VAL A 201 -0.31 -3.53 -16.22
CA VAL A 201 -0.37 -4.94 -15.80
C VAL A 201 -0.34 -5.04 -14.28
N GLY A 202 0.61 -4.34 -13.64
CA GLY A 202 0.76 -4.35 -12.19
C GLY A 202 -0.50 -3.93 -11.45
N MET A 203 -0.93 -2.68 -11.61
CA MET A 203 -2.12 -2.17 -10.89
C MET A 203 -3.40 -2.89 -11.33
N GLY A 204 -3.55 -3.21 -12.61
CA GLY A 204 -4.70 -3.99 -13.11
C GLY A 204 -4.86 -5.33 -12.39
N ILE A 205 -3.77 -6.08 -12.20
CA ILE A 205 -3.81 -7.34 -11.45
C ILE A 205 -4.17 -7.09 -9.98
N VAL A 206 -3.63 -6.05 -9.34
CA VAL A 206 -3.97 -5.72 -7.95
C VAL A 206 -5.46 -5.41 -7.81
N PHE A 207 -6.03 -4.58 -8.68
CA PHE A 207 -7.47 -4.29 -8.70
C PHE A 207 -8.30 -5.57 -8.89
N GLY A 208 -7.95 -6.37 -9.89
CA GLY A 208 -8.64 -7.63 -10.18
C GLY A 208 -8.59 -8.60 -9.01
N ALA A 209 -7.47 -8.66 -8.29
CA ALA A 209 -7.30 -9.52 -7.13
C ALA A 209 -8.16 -9.07 -5.93
N PHE A 210 -8.23 -7.78 -5.60
CA PHE A 210 -9.13 -7.30 -4.54
C PHE A 210 -10.60 -7.56 -4.86
N ILE A 211 -11.01 -7.34 -6.11
CA ILE A 211 -12.37 -7.65 -6.57
C ILE A 211 -12.63 -9.15 -6.48
N PHE A 212 -11.67 -9.99 -6.87
CA PHE A 212 -11.79 -11.44 -6.73
C PHE A 212 -11.95 -11.85 -5.26
N LEU A 213 -11.22 -11.21 -4.33
CA LEU A 213 -11.35 -11.47 -2.89
C LEU A 213 -12.73 -11.11 -2.32
N CYS A 214 -13.50 -10.22 -2.97
CA CYS A 214 -14.91 -10.01 -2.62
C CYS A 214 -15.76 -11.28 -2.81
N SER A 215 -15.36 -12.22 -3.68
CA SER A 215 -16.04 -13.52 -3.78
C SER A 215 -15.98 -14.30 -2.47
N PHE A 216 -14.85 -14.25 -1.75
CA PHE A 216 -14.72 -14.92 -0.47
C PHE A 216 -15.58 -14.27 0.60
N SER A 217 -15.69 -12.94 0.57
CA SER A 217 -16.62 -12.19 1.41
C SER A 217 -18.08 -12.57 1.13
N ALA A 218 -18.47 -12.65 -0.14
CA ALA A 218 -19.81 -13.06 -0.56
C ALA A 218 -20.16 -14.48 -0.09
N PHE A 219 -19.18 -15.40 -0.04
CA PHE A 219 -19.38 -16.78 0.42
C PHE A 219 -19.99 -16.85 1.82
N PHE A 220 -19.59 -15.94 2.72
CA PHE A 220 -20.08 -15.90 4.10
C PHE A 220 -21.32 -15.02 4.29
N SER A 221 -21.83 -14.41 3.22
CA SER A 221 -23.08 -13.65 3.28
C SER A 221 -24.25 -14.55 3.69
N GLU A 222 -25.26 -13.94 4.33
CA GLU A 222 -26.46 -14.64 4.79
C GLU A 222 -27.20 -15.34 3.64
N THR A 223 -27.34 -14.65 2.50
CA THR A 223 -27.97 -15.17 1.29
C THR A 223 -27.27 -16.42 0.78
N MET A 224 -25.93 -16.38 0.66
CA MET A 224 -25.17 -17.50 0.12
C MET A 224 -25.13 -18.70 1.07
N ARG A 225 -24.99 -18.47 2.38
CA ARG A 225 -25.12 -19.54 3.39
C ARG A 225 -26.49 -20.22 3.30
N HIS A 226 -27.55 -19.45 3.07
CA HIS A 226 -28.89 -19.99 2.93
C HIS A 226 -29.04 -20.84 1.66
N GLU A 227 -28.54 -20.36 0.52
CA GLU A 227 -28.61 -21.06 -0.78
C GLU A 227 -27.76 -22.34 -0.82
N LEU A 228 -26.59 -22.33 -0.18
CA LEU A 228 -25.68 -23.47 -0.15
C LEU A 228 -26.02 -24.51 0.92
N ASP A 229 -27.05 -24.25 1.73
CA ASP A 229 -27.42 -25.07 2.89
C ASP A 229 -26.26 -25.25 3.89
N LEU A 230 -25.44 -24.21 4.07
CA LEU A 230 -24.27 -24.22 4.93
C LEU A 230 -24.44 -23.31 6.14
N ILE A 231 -23.88 -23.73 7.26
CA ILE A 231 -23.71 -22.92 8.48
C ILE A 231 -22.25 -22.93 8.89
N LEU A 232 -21.81 -21.79 9.42
CA LEU A 232 -20.52 -21.65 10.07
C LEU A 232 -20.78 -21.67 11.57
N VAL A 233 -20.15 -22.59 12.29
CA VAL A 233 -20.29 -22.78 13.74
C VAL A 233 -18.92 -22.75 14.41
N PRO A 234 -18.84 -22.42 15.72
CA PRO A 234 -17.58 -22.43 16.46
C PRO A 234 -17.00 -23.85 16.61
N ASP A 235 -15.67 -23.95 16.62
CA ASP A 235 -14.90 -25.15 16.99
C ASP A 235 -14.70 -25.17 18.51
N LEU A 236 -15.60 -25.84 19.22
CA LEU A 236 -15.50 -25.98 20.69
C LEU A 236 -14.35 -26.87 21.13
N GLY A 237 -13.70 -27.59 20.21
CA GLY A 237 -12.47 -28.32 20.46
C GLY A 237 -11.22 -27.45 20.45
N SER A 238 -11.29 -26.19 20.00
CA SER A 238 -10.15 -25.28 20.01
C SER A 238 -9.83 -24.80 21.43
N ASP A 239 -8.55 -24.78 21.80
CA ASP A 239 -8.07 -24.23 23.08
C ASP A 239 -8.07 -22.69 23.10
N ASP A 240 -8.30 -22.05 21.95
CA ASP A 240 -8.36 -20.61 21.80
C ASP A 240 -9.75 -20.06 22.16
N SER A 241 -9.81 -18.89 22.84
CA SER A 241 -11.09 -18.25 23.23
C SER A 241 -11.96 -17.88 22.01
N ARG A 242 -11.37 -17.83 20.82
CA ARG A 242 -12.06 -17.54 19.56
C ARG A 242 -12.67 -18.78 18.92
N CYS A 243 -12.53 -19.96 19.51
CA CYS A 243 -13.23 -21.19 19.11
C CYS A 243 -13.09 -21.50 17.61
N GLY A 244 -11.87 -21.54 17.07
CA GLY A 244 -11.57 -21.92 15.69
C GLY A 244 -11.48 -20.77 14.69
N PHE A 245 -11.96 -19.57 15.04
CA PHE A 245 -11.90 -18.40 14.15
C PHE A 245 -10.48 -17.82 13.99
N GLU A 246 -9.53 -18.21 14.84
CA GLU A 246 -8.10 -17.94 14.69
C GLU A 246 -7.52 -18.48 13.37
N ARG A 247 -8.17 -19.46 12.73
CA ARG A 247 -7.73 -20.00 11.44
C ARG A 247 -7.69 -18.95 10.33
N PHE A 248 -8.52 -17.90 10.43
CA PHE A 248 -8.58 -16.80 9.46
C PHE A 248 -7.37 -15.84 9.55
N GLU A 249 -6.55 -15.91 10.60
CA GLU A 249 -5.49 -14.93 10.84
C GLU A 249 -4.48 -14.83 9.70
N SER A 250 -4.05 -15.96 9.14
CA SER A 250 -3.08 -15.98 8.04
C SER A 250 -3.64 -15.34 6.77
N PHE A 251 -4.91 -15.60 6.45
CA PHE A 251 -5.59 -14.96 5.31
C PHE A 251 -5.59 -13.44 5.48
N PHE A 252 -6.03 -12.95 6.65
CA PHE A 252 -6.10 -11.53 6.91
C PHE A 252 -4.72 -10.88 6.98
N HIS A 253 -3.70 -11.60 7.49
CA HIS A 253 -2.31 -11.15 7.52
C HIS A 253 -1.88 -10.64 6.16
N HIS A 254 -2.06 -11.49 5.15
CA HIS A 254 -1.70 -11.17 3.79
C HIS A 254 -2.57 -10.04 3.22
N LEU A 255 -3.87 -10.04 3.49
CA LEU A 255 -4.75 -8.97 3.00
C LEU A 255 -4.36 -7.59 3.53
N ILE A 256 -4.02 -7.48 4.81
CA ILE A 256 -3.58 -6.21 5.41
C ILE A 256 -2.22 -5.79 4.85
N LEU A 257 -1.26 -6.70 4.73
CA LEU A 257 0.04 -6.37 4.14
C LEU A 257 -0.13 -5.87 2.71
N ALA A 258 -0.98 -6.50 1.90
CA ALA A 258 -1.31 -6.02 0.58
C ALA A 258 -1.89 -4.60 0.61
N ALA A 259 -2.86 -4.34 1.50
CA ALA A 259 -3.47 -3.02 1.65
C ALA A 259 -2.46 -1.94 2.08
N ILE A 260 -1.54 -2.26 2.99
CA ILE A 260 -0.45 -1.38 3.41
C ILE A 260 0.44 -1.04 2.22
N PHE A 261 0.93 -2.04 1.48
CA PHE A 261 1.79 -1.80 0.32
C PHE A 261 1.08 -0.97 -0.76
N THR A 262 -0.21 -1.20 -0.99
CA THR A 262 -1.00 -0.39 -1.93
C THR A 262 -1.23 1.04 -1.44
N GLY A 263 -1.43 1.23 -0.14
CA GLY A 263 -1.46 2.56 0.46
C GLY A 263 -0.12 3.28 0.33
N THR A 264 1.00 2.58 0.53
CA THR A 264 2.34 3.14 0.33
C THR A 264 2.58 3.52 -1.13
N MET A 265 2.12 2.72 -2.10
CA MET A 265 2.18 3.08 -3.52
C MET A 265 1.41 4.38 -3.80
N ALA A 266 0.21 4.54 -3.22
CA ALA A 266 -0.59 5.75 -3.34
C ALA A 266 0.13 6.99 -2.79
N VAL A 267 0.75 6.85 -1.62
CA VAL A 267 1.55 7.91 -1.01
C VAL A 267 2.77 8.23 -1.87
N ALA A 268 3.49 7.23 -2.40
CA ALA A 268 4.64 7.46 -3.28
C ALA A 268 4.25 8.22 -4.56
N MET A 269 3.10 7.89 -5.15
CA MET A 269 2.52 8.62 -6.28
C MET A 269 2.19 10.07 -5.92
N HIS A 270 1.55 10.31 -4.79
CA HIS A 270 1.27 11.68 -4.33
C HIS A 270 2.57 12.48 -4.10
N LEU A 271 3.52 11.92 -3.35
CA LEU A 271 4.78 12.59 -3.04
C LEU A 271 5.57 12.94 -4.30
N GLN A 272 5.67 12.02 -5.27
CA GLN A 272 6.32 12.34 -6.54
C GLN A 272 5.61 13.50 -7.24
N ASN A 273 4.29 13.47 -7.29
CA ASN A 273 3.50 14.47 -7.99
C ASN A 273 3.54 15.86 -7.34
N VAL A 274 3.67 15.93 -6.02
CA VAL A 274 3.94 17.21 -5.33
C VAL A 274 5.36 17.67 -5.62
N PHE A 275 6.34 16.76 -5.53
CA PHE A 275 7.75 17.07 -5.78
C PHE A 275 8.00 17.64 -7.18
N LEU A 276 7.36 17.06 -8.20
CA LEU A 276 7.45 17.53 -9.59
C LEU A 276 6.89 18.95 -9.78
N ARG A 277 6.08 19.46 -8.85
CA ARG A 277 5.45 20.80 -8.92
C ARG A 277 6.02 21.80 -7.91
N SER A 278 6.74 21.34 -6.89
CA SER A 278 7.44 22.20 -5.94
C SER A 278 8.46 23.07 -6.67
N THR A 279 8.57 24.36 -6.34
CA THR A 279 9.60 25.24 -6.91
C THR A 279 10.83 25.40 -6.02
N GLU A 280 10.83 24.76 -4.86
CA GLU A 280 11.84 24.99 -3.80
C GLU A 280 12.77 23.80 -3.64
N ASP A 281 12.30 22.58 -3.96
CA ASP A 281 13.03 21.35 -3.67
C ASP A 281 13.76 20.79 -4.90
N GLU A 282 15.07 20.58 -4.79
CA GLU A 282 15.90 19.96 -5.85
C GLU A 282 15.74 18.43 -5.88
N THR A 283 15.53 17.79 -4.71
CA THR A 283 15.33 16.35 -4.58
C THR A 283 14.09 16.00 -3.77
N ILE A 284 13.51 14.83 -4.03
CA ILE A 284 12.36 14.34 -3.25
C ILE A 284 12.72 14.06 -1.80
N ILE A 285 13.99 13.74 -1.52
CA ILE A 285 14.50 13.54 -0.17
C ILE A 285 14.50 14.86 0.59
N ASP A 286 14.91 15.96 -0.05
CA ASP A 286 14.88 17.28 0.56
C ASP A 286 13.44 17.74 0.83
N MET A 287 12.52 17.51 -0.11
CA MET A 287 11.10 17.83 0.10
C MET A 287 10.51 17.09 1.29
N VAL A 288 10.76 15.78 1.40
CA VAL A 288 10.15 14.93 2.44
C VAL A 288 10.87 15.09 3.78
N PHE A 289 12.20 15.17 3.78
CA PHE A 289 13.01 15.07 4.99
C PHE A 289 13.85 16.31 5.30
N GLY A 290 13.94 17.32 4.44
CA GLY A 290 14.84 18.47 4.59
C GLY A 290 14.70 19.17 5.93
N GLY A 291 13.47 19.44 6.37
CA GLY A 291 13.20 20.01 7.69
C GLY A 291 13.61 19.10 8.87
N ALA A 292 13.41 17.77 8.74
CA ALA A 292 13.79 16.80 9.76
C ALA A 292 15.31 16.55 9.79
N ILE A 293 15.96 16.47 8.64
CA ILE A 293 17.41 16.29 8.49
C ILE A 293 18.15 17.51 9.05
N ALA A 294 17.69 18.73 8.77
CA ALA A 294 18.25 19.95 9.34
C ALA A 294 18.25 19.95 10.88
N ILE A 295 17.25 19.30 11.49
CA ILE A 295 17.12 19.12 12.94
C ILE A 295 18.05 18.01 13.46
N PHE A 296 18.15 16.88 12.75
CA PHE A 296 19.08 15.80 13.13
C PHE A 296 20.55 16.19 12.96
N GLN A 297 20.86 17.07 12.01
CA GLN A 297 22.20 17.62 11.81
C GLN A 297 22.58 18.64 12.89
N LYS A 298 21.60 19.28 13.54
CA LYS A 298 21.85 20.04 14.78
C LYS A 298 22.08 19.04 15.91
N ASP A 299 23.20 19.21 16.62
CA ASP A 299 23.58 18.43 17.81
C ASP A 299 22.34 18.12 18.68
N PHE A 300 21.95 16.85 18.80
CA PHE A 300 20.71 16.45 19.50
C PHE A 300 20.70 16.89 20.97
N THR A 301 21.89 17.19 21.51
CA THR A 301 22.15 17.72 22.86
C THR A 301 21.94 19.23 22.98
N LYS A 302 21.75 19.95 21.87
CA LYS A 302 21.57 21.41 21.79
C LYS A 302 20.19 21.81 21.23
N LEU A 303 19.30 20.85 21.02
CA LEU A 303 17.93 21.11 20.59
C LEU A 303 17.22 21.96 21.65
N SER A 304 16.99 23.24 21.33
CA SER A 304 16.17 24.10 22.17
C SER A 304 14.69 23.79 21.98
N ILE A 305 13.87 24.13 22.98
CA ILE A 305 12.39 24.09 22.84
C ILE A 305 11.96 24.98 21.66
N GLU A 306 12.68 26.07 21.40
CA GLU A 306 12.46 26.97 20.26
C GLU A 306 12.69 26.29 18.90
N ASP A 307 13.74 25.47 18.76
CA ASP A 307 13.99 24.68 17.55
C ASP A 307 12.88 23.65 17.32
N PHE A 308 12.43 22.98 18.39
CA PHE A 308 11.32 22.04 18.32
C PHE A 308 9.99 22.74 18.00
N THR A 309 9.72 23.91 18.57
CA THR A 309 8.52 24.68 18.21
C THR A 309 8.60 25.27 16.82
N THR A 310 9.79 25.63 16.32
CA THR A 310 9.99 26.07 14.93
C THR A 310 9.75 24.92 13.97
N PHE A 311 10.20 23.71 14.31
CA PHE A 311 9.81 22.49 13.61
C PHE A 311 8.29 22.30 13.61
N LEU A 312 7.65 22.32 14.77
CA LEU A 312 6.19 22.21 14.89
C LEU A 312 5.44 23.31 14.12
N ARG A 313 5.98 24.54 14.03
CA ARG A 313 5.40 25.65 13.26
C ARG A 313 5.63 25.50 11.76
N SER A 314 6.81 25.09 11.32
CA SER A 314 7.05 24.70 9.93
C SER A 314 6.17 23.51 9.53
N MET A 315 5.75 22.68 10.50
CA MET A 315 4.73 21.65 10.33
C MET A 315 3.29 22.12 10.53
N ASN A 316 3.07 23.38 10.91
CA ASN A 316 1.75 24.00 11.00
C ASN A 316 1.43 24.77 9.71
N ASP A 317 2.45 25.35 9.07
CA ASP A 317 2.40 25.84 7.68
C ASP A 317 2.17 24.68 6.67
N VAL A 318 2.34 23.42 7.12
CA VAL A 318 2.02 22.18 6.38
C VAL A 318 0.52 21.90 6.26
N VAL A 319 -0.32 22.57 7.07
CA VAL A 319 -1.79 22.43 6.99
C VAL A 319 -2.40 23.38 5.95
N ASP A 320 -1.61 24.29 5.37
CA ASP A 320 -2.05 24.97 4.15
C ASP A 320 -2.25 23.90 3.08
N LEU A 321 -3.52 23.72 2.69
CA LEU A 321 -3.92 22.91 1.56
C LEU A 321 -3.02 23.31 0.42
N SER A 322 -2.12 22.42 0.03
CA SER A 322 -1.07 22.78 -0.89
C SER A 322 -1.71 23.41 -2.13
N ASP A 323 -1.34 24.65 -2.46
CA ASP A 323 -1.88 25.38 -3.63
C ASP A 323 -1.65 24.60 -4.95
N TYR A 324 -0.84 23.53 -4.90
CA TYR A 324 -0.78 22.46 -5.89
C TYR A 324 -2.15 21.78 -6.05
N THR A 325 -2.97 22.36 -6.95
CA THR A 325 -4.30 21.89 -7.30
C THR A 325 -4.41 20.35 -7.33
N LEU A 326 -5.28 19.80 -6.48
CA LEU A 326 -5.65 18.39 -6.46
C LEU A 326 -6.31 18.01 -7.80
N SER A 327 -5.54 17.56 -8.79
CA SER A 327 -6.12 16.98 -10.00
C SER A 327 -6.65 15.59 -9.70
N LEU A 328 -7.96 15.42 -9.81
CA LEU A 328 -8.63 14.13 -9.62
C LEU A 328 -7.93 12.99 -10.40
N GLN A 329 -7.39 13.29 -11.59
CA GLN A 329 -6.65 12.34 -12.44
C GLN A 329 -5.42 11.74 -11.76
N THR A 330 -4.66 12.55 -11.01
CA THR A 330 -3.43 12.14 -10.32
C THR A 330 -3.71 11.28 -9.09
N TYR A 331 -4.90 11.44 -8.50
CA TYR A 331 -5.30 10.77 -7.25
C TYR A 331 -6.32 9.66 -7.42
N ALA A 332 -7.02 9.60 -8.55
CA ALA A 332 -8.14 8.68 -8.73
C ALA A 332 -7.71 7.23 -8.62
N ALA A 333 -6.69 6.78 -9.37
CA ALA A 333 -6.30 5.38 -9.35
C ALA A 333 -5.82 4.90 -7.96
N PRO A 334 -4.94 5.63 -7.24
CA PRO A 334 -4.49 5.17 -5.93
C PRO A 334 -5.55 5.28 -4.83
N ILE A 335 -6.39 6.33 -4.85
CA ILE A 335 -7.53 6.45 -3.92
C ILE A 335 -8.53 5.33 -4.17
N VAL A 336 -8.90 5.09 -5.44
CA VAL A 336 -9.82 3.99 -5.80
C VAL A 336 -9.24 2.64 -5.38
N LEU A 337 -7.93 2.42 -5.55
CA LEU A 337 -7.28 1.20 -5.11
C LEU A 337 -7.35 1.01 -3.59
N PHE A 338 -7.01 2.04 -2.83
CA PHE A 338 -7.10 2.04 -1.39
C PHE A 338 -8.55 1.81 -0.92
N MET A 339 -9.52 2.52 -1.51
CA MET A 339 -10.94 2.35 -1.21
C MET A 339 -11.43 0.94 -1.50
N ILE A 340 -11.07 0.36 -2.65
CA ILE A 340 -11.43 -1.03 -2.98
C ILE A 340 -10.84 -1.99 -1.96
N GLY A 341 -9.55 -1.86 -1.61
CA GLY A 341 -8.92 -2.70 -0.58
C GLY A 341 -9.60 -2.58 0.78
N ALA A 342 -9.91 -1.36 1.21
CA ALA A 342 -10.61 -1.08 2.46
C ALA A 342 -12.05 -1.64 2.44
N ILE A 343 -12.77 -1.51 1.33
CA ILE A 343 -14.12 -2.08 1.14
C ILE A 343 -14.05 -3.61 1.19
N THR A 344 -13.14 -4.24 0.44
CA THR A 344 -12.97 -5.70 0.44
C THR A 344 -12.69 -6.22 1.85
N PHE A 345 -11.77 -5.59 2.58
CA PHE A 345 -11.48 -5.94 3.97
C PHE A 345 -12.72 -5.76 4.86
N SER A 346 -13.37 -4.60 4.79
CA SER A 346 -14.51 -4.26 5.65
C SER A 346 -15.70 -5.17 5.41
N CYS A 347 -16.02 -5.47 4.14
CA CYS A 347 -17.07 -6.42 3.78
C CYS A 347 -16.75 -7.80 4.34
N LEU A 348 -15.54 -8.31 4.13
CA LEU A 348 -15.15 -9.62 4.63
C LEU A 348 -15.23 -9.68 6.17
N TRP A 349 -14.71 -8.65 6.83
CA TRP A 349 -14.76 -8.52 8.28
C TRP A 349 -16.20 -8.53 8.80
N LEU A 350 -17.09 -7.73 8.21
CA LEU A 350 -18.51 -7.64 8.60
C LEU A 350 -19.23 -8.98 8.41
N TRP A 351 -19.08 -9.61 7.23
CA TRP A 351 -19.77 -10.86 6.91
C TRP A 351 -19.29 -12.02 7.75
N LEU A 352 -17.98 -12.14 8.00
CA LEU A 352 -17.44 -13.18 8.88
C LEU A 352 -17.87 -12.99 10.32
N ARG A 353 -17.82 -11.76 10.84
CA ARG A 353 -18.28 -11.46 12.20
C ARG A 353 -19.75 -11.81 12.38
N ARG A 354 -20.60 -11.44 11.41
CA ARG A 354 -22.02 -11.79 11.44
C ARG A 354 -22.21 -13.31 11.36
N ALA A 355 -21.49 -13.98 10.47
CA ALA A 355 -21.53 -15.44 10.37
C ALA A 355 -21.12 -16.14 11.67
N ALA A 356 -20.12 -15.61 12.40
CA ALA A 356 -19.69 -16.11 13.70
C ALA A 356 -20.77 -15.92 14.79
N ILE A 357 -21.38 -14.73 14.85
CA ILE A 357 -22.48 -14.42 15.79
C ILE A 357 -23.66 -15.36 15.54
N ASP A 358 -24.09 -15.48 14.29
CA ASP A 358 -25.20 -16.35 13.91
C ASP A 358 -24.86 -17.81 14.22
N GLY A 359 -23.63 -18.23 13.92
CA GLY A 359 -23.12 -19.57 14.21
C GLY A 359 -23.18 -19.92 15.69
N ARG A 360 -22.75 -19.01 16.56
CA ARG A 360 -22.85 -19.15 18.01
C ARG A 360 -24.31 -19.31 18.45
N LEU A 361 -25.22 -18.49 17.95
CA LEU A 361 -26.64 -18.55 18.29
C LEU A 361 -27.29 -19.86 17.81
N ILE A 362 -26.96 -20.31 16.60
CA ILE A 362 -27.46 -21.58 16.04
C ILE A 362 -26.96 -22.76 16.88
N TYR A 363 -25.67 -22.78 17.23
CA TYR A 363 -25.10 -23.86 18.03
C TYR A 363 -25.62 -23.87 19.47
N ARG A 364 -25.86 -22.69 20.08
CA ARG A 364 -26.48 -22.56 21.41
C ARG A 364 -27.88 -23.17 21.49
N ASN A 365 -28.65 -23.07 20.41
CA ASN A 365 -30.00 -23.63 20.34
C ASN A 365 -30.01 -25.13 20.03
N ASN A 366 -28.85 -25.78 19.93
CA ASN A 366 -28.75 -27.22 19.70
C ASN A 366 -29.14 -27.99 20.98
N PRO A 367 -30.18 -28.85 20.96
CA PRO A 367 -30.59 -29.62 22.13
C PRO A 367 -29.54 -30.59 22.66
N SER A 368 -28.53 -30.93 21.86
CA SER A 368 -27.45 -31.84 22.26
C SER A 368 -26.26 -31.15 22.92
N LEU A 369 -26.34 -29.85 23.19
CA LEU A 369 -25.26 -29.07 23.77
C LEU A 369 -25.09 -29.39 25.25
N SER A 370 -23.87 -29.70 25.68
CA SER A 370 -23.55 -29.85 27.11
C SER A 370 -23.43 -28.49 27.81
N ASP A 371 -23.57 -28.49 29.15
CA ASP A 371 -23.41 -27.27 29.96
C ASP A 371 -22.00 -26.65 29.79
N GLU A 372 -20.95 -27.48 29.73
CA GLU A 372 -19.57 -27.04 29.53
C GLU A 372 -19.34 -26.39 28.16
N GLU A 373 -19.96 -26.96 27.11
CA GLU A 373 -19.93 -26.37 25.76
C GLU A 373 -20.73 -25.05 25.70
N SER A 374 -21.82 -24.95 26.45
CA SER A 374 -22.60 -23.72 26.57
C SER A 374 -21.80 -22.61 27.25
N ASP A 375 -21.12 -22.91 28.36
CA ASP A 375 -20.28 -21.94 29.07
C ASP A 375 -19.14 -21.45 28.16
N LYS A 376 -18.49 -22.36 27.42
CA LYS A 376 -17.45 -22.01 26.47
C LYS A 376 -17.95 -21.11 25.33
N LEU A 377 -19.17 -21.33 24.84
CA LEU A 377 -19.79 -20.46 23.83
C LEU A 377 -20.10 -19.06 24.40
N ASP A 378 -20.50 -18.97 25.67
CA ASP A 378 -20.80 -17.70 26.32
C ASP A 378 -19.51 -16.88 26.56
N GLU A 379 -18.40 -17.55 26.84
CA GLU A 379 -17.05 -16.96 26.96
C GLU A 379 -16.34 -16.71 25.61
N MET A 380 -16.93 -17.16 24.49
CA MET A 380 -16.31 -17.06 23.17
C MET A 380 -16.08 -15.60 22.75
N ASP A 381 -14.83 -15.29 22.43
CA ASP A 381 -14.44 -14.03 21.81
C ASP A 381 -14.82 -14.03 20.33
N ILE A 382 -15.95 -13.41 19.99
CA ILE A 382 -16.45 -13.33 18.61
C ILE A 382 -15.49 -12.57 17.66
N TRP A 383 -14.52 -11.83 18.21
CA TRP A 383 -13.43 -11.14 17.53
C TRP A 383 -12.63 -10.40 18.61
N PRO A 384 -11.30 -10.20 18.52
CA PRO A 384 -10.54 -9.96 17.29
C PRO A 384 -9.52 -11.05 16.95
N ILE A 385 -9.13 -11.11 15.67
CA ILE A 385 -7.82 -11.63 15.27
C ILE A 385 -6.79 -11.09 16.28
N GLY A 386 -6.04 -11.95 16.96
CA GLY A 386 -5.36 -11.65 18.23
C GLY A 386 -4.29 -10.55 18.13
N TRP A 387 -3.92 -10.17 16.90
CA TRP A 387 -2.94 -9.14 16.60
C TRP A 387 -3.44 -8.06 15.63
N MET A 388 -4.71 -8.10 15.20
CA MET A 388 -5.33 -7.08 14.35
C MET A 388 -6.62 -6.54 14.97
N SER A 389 -6.55 -5.39 15.62
CA SER A 389 -7.73 -4.59 15.87
C SER A 389 -8.15 -3.87 14.58
N LEU A 390 -9.45 -3.70 14.38
CA LEU A 390 -9.99 -2.78 13.37
C LEU A 390 -9.33 -1.40 13.47
N ASP A 391 -8.92 -1.01 14.68
CA ASP A 391 -8.20 0.23 14.96
C ASP A 391 -6.87 0.31 14.22
N LEU A 392 -6.13 -0.79 14.03
CA LEU A 392 -4.88 -0.77 13.26
C LEU A 392 -5.16 -0.46 11.79
N LEU A 393 -6.17 -1.10 11.19
CA LEU A 393 -6.54 -0.83 9.80
C LEU A 393 -7.06 0.61 9.63
N ILE A 394 -7.94 1.06 10.55
CA ILE A 394 -8.41 2.44 10.58
C ILE A 394 -7.22 3.39 10.74
N SER A 395 -6.28 3.10 11.63
CA SER A 395 -5.08 3.92 11.84
C SER A 395 -4.21 3.99 10.60
N VAL A 396 -3.95 2.85 9.92
CA VAL A 396 -3.24 2.82 8.64
C VAL A 396 -4.01 3.61 7.59
N GLY A 397 -5.33 3.46 7.51
CA GLY A 397 -6.16 4.17 6.55
C GLY A 397 -6.18 5.68 6.79
N VAL A 398 -6.31 6.10 8.05
CA VAL A 398 -6.17 7.50 8.46
C VAL A 398 -4.79 8.01 8.14
N VAL A 399 -3.74 7.22 8.39
CA VAL A 399 -2.37 7.61 8.07
C VAL A 399 -2.17 7.80 6.58
N VAL A 400 -2.63 6.86 5.75
CA VAL A 400 -2.56 6.97 4.28
C VAL A 400 -3.38 8.18 3.82
N PHE A 401 -4.60 8.34 4.32
CA PHE A 401 -5.45 9.47 3.99
C PHE A 401 -4.78 10.79 4.34
N LEU A 402 -4.35 10.99 5.59
CA LEU A 402 -3.64 12.20 6.02
C LEU A 402 -2.36 12.43 5.21
N SER A 403 -1.63 11.37 4.85
CA SER A 403 -0.44 11.47 4.00
C SER A 403 -0.73 11.97 2.57
N LEU A 404 -1.96 11.81 2.08
CA LEU A 404 -2.39 12.36 0.78
C LEU A 404 -2.77 13.85 0.85
N TRP A 405 -3.05 14.36 2.06
CA TRP A 405 -3.40 15.76 2.28
C TRP A 405 -2.22 16.58 2.83
N PHE A 406 -1.26 15.91 3.48
CA PHE A 406 -0.15 16.54 4.19
C PHE A 406 1.17 15.83 3.84
N VAL A 407 1.96 16.43 2.94
CA VAL A 407 3.23 15.88 2.42
C VAL A 407 4.19 15.46 3.55
N ASN A 408 4.32 16.31 4.58
CA ASN A 408 5.22 16.07 5.71
C ASN A 408 4.65 15.13 6.78
N PHE A 409 3.38 14.71 6.66
CA PHE A 409 2.79 13.73 7.57
C PHE A 409 3.42 12.35 7.40
N VAL A 410 3.86 12.00 6.19
CA VAL A 410 4.62 10.76 5.93
C VAL A 410 5.90 10.74 6.76
N SER A 411 6.64 11.85 6.78
CA SER A 411 7.88 12.01 7.53
C SER A 411 7.64 11.92 9.04
N LEU A 412 6.53 12.47 9.53
CA LEU A 412 6.11 12.34 10.93
C LEU A 412 5.82 10.90 11.33
N VAL A 413 5.10 10.18 10.49
CA VAL A 413 4.76 8.77 10.72
C VAL A 413 6.02 7.92 10.71
N LEU A 414 6.89 8.10 9.72
CA LEU A 414 8.18 7.40 9.63
C LEU A 414 9.08 7.74 10.83
N LEU A 415 9.15 9.00 11.24
CA LEU A 415 9.89 9.44 12.42
C LEU A 415 9.33 8.79 13.68
N TYR A 416 8.02 8.77 13.86
CA TYR A 416 7.36 8.10 14.99
C TYR A 416 7.72 6.60 15.05
N PHE A 417 7.63 5.90 13.92
CA PHE A 417 7.99 4.48 13.86
C PHE A 417 9.48 4.25 14.04
N ALA A 418 10.35 5.11 13.51
CA ALA A 418 11.79 5.05 13.73
C ALA A 418 12.15 5.26 15.21
N VAL A 419 11.53 6.24 15.88
CA VAL A 419 11.70 6.48 17.32
C VAL A 419 11.19 5.29 18.13
N LYS A 420 10.04 4.71 17.78
CA LYS A 420 9.51 3.50 18.44
C LYS A 420 10.42 2.30 18.24
N ALA A 421 10.94 2.07 17.04
CA ALA A 421 11.87 1.00 16.74
C ALA A 421 13.18 1.18 17.51
N LEU A 422 13.74 2.39 17.52
CA LEU A 422 14.92 2.73 18.30
C LEU A 422 14.69 2.49 19.80
N ALA A 423 13.55 2.94 20.33
CA ALA A 423 13.19 2.70 21.73
C ALA A 423 13.07 1.20 22.06
N ALA A 424 12.51 0.40 21.14
CA ALA A 424 12.42 -1.05 21.29
C ALA A 424 13.81 -1.71 21.28
N ILE A 425 14.69 -1.31 20.37
CA ILE A 425 16.09 -1.78 20.31
C ILE A 425 16.83 -1.41 21.60
N LEU A 426 16.72 -0.16 22.04
CA LEU A 426 17.34 0.30 23.28
C LEU A 426 16.83 -0.46 24.50
N SER A 427 15.52 -0.74 24.56
CA SER A 427 14.91 -1.57 25.60
C SER A 427 15.47 -2.99 25.59
N ALA A 428 15.56 -3.63 24.43
CA ALA A 428 16.10 -4.97 24.27
C ALA A 428 17.60 -5.05 24.64
N VAL A 429 18.38 -4.04 24.25
CA VAL A 429 19.80 -3.92 24.63
C VAL A 429 19.93 -3.71 26.14
N TRP A 430 19.13 -2.82 26.72
CA TRP A 430 19.12 -2.56 28.16
C TRP A 430 18.79 -3.82 28.96
N GLU A 431 17.76 -4.57 28.56
CA GLU A 431 17.42 -5.85 29.19
C GLU A 431 18.58 -6.85 29.11
N THR A 432 19.27 -6.91 27.97
CA THR A 432 20.43 -7.79 27.78
C THR A 432 21.57 -7.41 28.72
N VAL A 433 21.87 -6.11 28.86
CA VAL A 433 22.87 -5.59 29.80
C VAL A 433 22.48 -5.89 31.25
N VAL A 434 21.24 -5.63 31.64
CA VAL A 434 20.74 -5.90 33.00
C VAL A 434 20.85 -7.40 33.32
N ARG A 435 20.49 -8.28 32.39
CA ARG A 435 20.65 -9.75 32.54
C ARG A 435 22.13 -10.14 32.71
N ALA A 436 23.04 -9.54 31.93
CA ALA A 436 24.48 -9.80 32.04
C ALA A 436 25.06 -9.35 33.39
N VAL A 437 24.68 -8.15 33.87
CA VAL A 437 25.10 -7.62 35.18
C VAL A 437 24.58 -8.50 36.32
N LYS A 438 23.29 -8.90 36.29
CA LYS A 438 22.71 -9.81 37.29
C LYS A 438 23.44 -11.17 37.32
N ARG A 439 23.79 -11.74 36.16
CA ARG A 439 24.58 -12.99 36.07
C ARG A 439 25.98 -12.83 36.69
N ARG A 440 26.65 -11.70 36.43
CA ARG A 440 27.99 -11.41 36.99
C ARG A 440 27.95 -11.25 38.51
N ARG A 441 26.93 -10.56 39.04
CA ARG A 441 26.71 -10.41 40.50
C ARG A 441 26.49 -11.77 41.17
N LYS A 442 25.58 -12.60 40.63
CA LYS A 442 25.31 -13.95 41.14
C LYS A 442 26.56 -14.86 41.13
N ARG A 443 27.44 -14.71 40.12
CA ARG A 443 28.72 -15.44 40.04
C ARG A 443 29.71 -14.97 41.11
N ASN A 444 29.76 -13.67 41.39
CA ASN A 444 30.63 -13.12 42.44
C ASN A 444 30.14 -13.48 43.86
N ASP A 445 28.82 -13.47 44.09
CA ASP A 445 28.24 -13.86 45.38
C ASP A 445 28.50 -15.35 45.69
N ARG A 446 28.40 -16.23 44.68
CA ARG A 446 28.80 -17.65 44.82
C ARG A 446 30.28 -17.85 45.13
N LYS A 447 31.16 -16.99 44.61
CA LYS A 447 32.60 -17.04 44.92
C LYS A 447 32.92 -16.55 46.34
N ARG A 448 32.07 -15.69 46.93
CA ARG A 448 32.28 -15.13 48.28
C ARG A 448 31.62 -15.94 49.40
N GLY A 449 30.54 -16.68 49.11
CA GLY A 449 29.89 -17.55 50.10
C GLY A 449 30.49 -18.95 50.23
N GLY A 450 31.56 -19.26 49.49
CA GLY A 450 32.27 -20.55 49.51
C GLY A 450 33.66 -20.49 50.17
N SER A 451 33.99 -19.36 50.81
CA SER A 451 35.14 -19.21 51.73
C SER A 451 34.61 -19.13 53.15
#